data_AF-A0AAV0XQI5-F1
#
_entry.id   AF-A0AAV0XQI5-F1
#
_cell.length_a   1.000
_cell.length_b   1.000
_cell.length_c   1.000
_cell.angle_alpha   90.00
_cell.angle_beta   90.00
_cell.angle_gamma   90.00
#
_symmetry.space_group_name_H-M   'P 1'
#
loop_
_entity.id
_entity.type
_entity.pdbx_description
1 polymer ?
#
loop_
_entity_poly.entity_id
_entity_poly.type
_entity_poly.pdbx_seq_one_letter_code
_entity_poly.pdbx_strand_id
1 'polypeptide(L)'
;MYEDRASKLHGGDTEYKLDVQRKRKRKIFYDEPQDELNFCGRKHFLINTYYVILDKIHTELFKRKESYDKITLKYSFFFNLTTISESEVFKCAENLCKIYKDDLDKSFCNECVHFQSHIKSLKDKAPKNIRDLSTLIRSKDLQTIYPYVDIALRMFLCTPATKCSLEPHWSSDDNRKS
;
A
#
# COMPACT_ATOMS: atom_id res chain seq x y z
N MET A 1 29.95 0.67 3.45
CA MET A 1 29.34 1.09 4.73
C MET A 1 28.43 0.03 5.34
N TYR A 2 27.49 -0.58 4.60
CA TYR A 2 26.57 -1.58 5.18
C TYR A 2 27.23 -2.95 5.45
N GLU A 3 28.08 -3.44 4.54
CA GLU A 3 28.82 -4.69 4.71
C GLU A 3 29.77 -4.63 5.94
N ASP A 4 30.53 -3.54 6.09
CA ASP A 4 31.43 -3.33 7.24
C ASP A 4 30.69 -3.29 8.59
N ARG A 5 29.45 -2.77 8.61
CA ARG A 5 28.58 -2.80 9.81
C ARG A 5 28.03 -4.20 10.07
N ALA A 6 27.65 -4.94 9.03
CA ALA A 6 27.13 -6.30 9.15
C ALA A 6 28.21 -7.27 9.66
N SER A 7 29.44 -7.16 9.16
CA SER A 7 30.59 -7.94 9.63
C SER A 7 30.92 -7.65 11.10
N LYS A 8 30.86 -6.38 11.53
CA LYS A 8 30.99 -6.03 12.96
C LYS A 8 29.91 -6.66 13.84
N LEU A 9 28.68 -6.80 13.33
CA LEU A 9 27.59 -7.48 14.05
C LEU A 9 27.79 -9.00 14.16
N HIS A 10 28.47 -9.61 13.18
CA HIS A 10 28.71 -11.06 13.11
C HIS A 10 30.13 -11.43 13.54
N GLY A 11 30.74 -10.67 14.45
CA GLY A 11 32.03 -11.02 15.04
C GLY A 11 33.26 -10.92 14.11
N GLY A 12 33.13 -10.23 12.96
CA GLY A 12 34.20 -10.04 11.99
C GLY A 12 34.22 -11.05 10.85
N ASP A 13 33.25 -11.96 10.78
CA ASP A 13 33.14 -12.90 9.65
C ASP A 13 32.86 -12.15 8.34
N THR A 14 33.74 -12.38 7.36
CA THR A 14 33.68 -11.76 6.02
C THR A 14 33.55 -12.79 4.90
N GLU A 15 33.60 -14.08 5.24
CA GLU A 15 33.52 -15.17 4.29
C GLU A 15 32.07 -15.61 4.07
N TYR A 16 31.70 -15.81 2.81
CA TYR A 16 30.40 -16.35 2.46
C TYR A 16 30.44 -17.88 2.57
N LYS A 17 29.39 -18.48 3.16
CA LYS A 17 29.27 -19.94 3.31
C LYS A 17 29.53 -20.73 2.02
N LEU A 18 29.15 -20.17 0.87
CA LEU A 18 29.37 -20.78 -0.45
C LEU A 18 30.83 -20.82 -0.88
N ASP A 19 31.65 -19.87 -0.40
CA ASP A 19 33.07 -19.82 -0.73
C ASP A 19 33.87 -20.87 0.07
N VAL A 20 33.38 -21.24 1.26
CA VAL A 20 34.04 -22.21 2.16
C VAL A 20 33.51 -23.64 1.98
N GLN A 21 32.37 -23.83 1.32
CA GLN A 21 31.76 -25.15 1.14
C GLN A 21 32.49 -25.99 0.08
N ARG A 22 32.75 -27.27 0.39
CA ARG A 22 33.35 -28.24 -0.53
C ARG A 22 32.50 -28.37 -1.81
N LYS A 23 33.07 -28.03 -2.97
CA LYS A 23 32.43 -28.23 -4.27
C LYS A 23 32.56 -29.70 -4.72
N ARG A 24 31.43 -30.33 -5.02
CA ARG A 24 31.38 -31.71 -5.54
C ARG A 24 31.57 -31.67 -7.05
N LYS A 25 32.67 -32.24 -7.57
CA LYS A 25 32.88 -32.39 -9.02
C LYS A 25 32.03 -33.55 -9.54
N ARG A 26 31.15 -33.29 -10.51
CA ARG A 26 30.42 -34.32 -11.27
C ARG A 26 31.31 -34.83 -12.42
N LYS A 27 31.15 -36.10 -12.82
CA LYS A 27 31.72 -36.62 -14.08
C LYS A 27 30.93 -36.03 -15.26
N ILE A 28 31.61 -35.33 -16.16
CA ILE A 28 31.05 -34.68 -17.34
C ILE A 28 31.29 -35.60 -18.55
N PHE A 29 30.30 -35.76 -19.43
CA PHE A 29 30.45 -36.50 -20.68
C PHE A 29 31.01 -35.61 -21.80
N TYR A 30 31.62 -36.20 -22.84
CA TYR A 30 32.40 -35.48 -23.85
C TYR A 30 31.61 -34.36 -24.59
N ASP A 31 30.28 -34.50 -24.68
CA ASP A 31 29.40 -33.56 -25.37
C ASP A 31 28.61 -32.62 -24.43
N GLU A 32 28.80 -32.69 -23.09
CA GLU A 32 28.13 -31.79 -22.15
C GLU A 32 28.89 -30.45 -22.04
N PRO A 33 28.22 -29.29 -22.18
CA PRO A 33 28.84 -27.99 -22.00
C PRO A 33 29.29 -27.81 -20.54
N GLN A 34 30.52 -27.33 -20.35
CA GLN A 34 31.20 -27.28 -19.05
C GLN A 34 30.92 -26.01 -18.23
N ASP A 35 30.03 -25.12 -18.70
CA ASP A 35 29.74 -23.83 -18.07
C ASP A 35 28.76 -23.97 -16.90
N GLU A 36 29.24 -24.53 -15.79
CA GLU A 36 28.61 -24.28 -14.50
C GLU A 36 28.96 -22.84 -14.06
N LEU A 37 27.95 -21.97 -14.03
CA LEU A 37 28.03 -20.59 -13.50
C LEU A 37 28.47 -20.61 -12.03
N ASN A 38 29.78 -20.61 -11.82
CA ASN A 38 30.40 -20.56 -10.51
C ASN A 38 30.45 -19.10 -10.02
N PHE A 39 29.40 -18.65 -9.35
CA PHE A 39 29.42 -17.38 -8.65
C PHE A 39 30.30 -17.47 -7.39
N CYS A 40 31.09 -16.42 -7.10
CA CYS A 40 31.60 -16.22 -5.76
C CYS A 40 30.43 -15.95 -4.80
N GLY A 41 30.59 -16.28 -3.52
CA GLY A 41 29.52 -16.20 -2.52
C GLY A 41 28.90 -14.81 -2.43
N ARG A 42 29.70 -13.75 -2.64
CA ARG A 42 29.19 -12.38 -2.78
C ARG A 42 28.22 -12.22 -3.94
N LYS A 43 28.60 -12.64 -5.15
CA LYS A 43 27.72 -12.56 -6.34
C LYS A 43 26.47 -13.41 -6.15
N HIS A 44 26.60 -14.61 -5.57
CA HIS A 44 25.46 -15.45 -5.27
C HIS A 44 24.49 -14.77 -4.29
N PHE A 45 25.00 -14.17 -3.21
CA PHE A 45 24.17 -13.43 -2.25
C PHE A 45 23.46 -12.24 -2.91
N LEU A 46 24.18 -11.46 -3.72
CA LEU A 46 23.59 -10.32 -4.41
C LEU A 46 22.45 -10.75 -5.34
N ILE A 47 22.68 -11.77 -6.16
CA ILE A 47 21.71 -12.23 -7.17
C ILE A 47 20.52 -12.95 -6.52
N ASN A 48 20.79 -13.93 -5.66
CA ASN A 48 19.74 -14.85 -5.20
C ASN A 48 19.03 -14.37 -3.92
N THR A 49 19.61 -13.41 -3.20
CA THR A 49 19.03 -12.91 -1.96
C THR A 49 18.74 -11.42 -2.04
N TYR A 50 19.76 -10.59 -2.27
CA TYR A 50 19.60 -9.14 -2.17
C TYR A 50 18.67 -8.57 -3.24
N TYR A 51 18.91 -8.85 -4.53
CA TYR A 51 18.03 -8.39 -5.60
C TYR A 51 16.64 -9.00 -5.50
N VAL A 52 16.53 -10.27 -5.12
CA VAL A 52 15.22 -10.91 -4.86
C VAL A 52 14.43 -10.17 -3.78
N ILE A 53 15.08 -9.71 -2.70
CA ILE A 53 14.42 -8.90 -1.66
C ILE A 53 14.00 -7.54 -2.23
N LEU A 54 14.86 -6.86 -2.98
CA LEU A 54 14.53 -5.57 -3.60
C LEU A 54 13.35 -5.70 -4.58
N ASP A 55 13.34 -6.72 -5.43
CA ASP A 55 12.28 -6.97 -6.39
C ASP A 55 10.95 -7.26 -5.68
N LYS A 56 10.98 -8.02 -4.57
CA LYS A 56 9.80 -8.24 -3.74
C LYS A 56 9.28 -6.94 -3.14
N ILE A 57 10.15 -6.14 -2.53
CA ILE A 57 9.77 -4.83 -1.96
C ILE A 57 9.17 -3.95 -3.06
N HIS A 58 9.82 -3.87 -4.22
CA HIS A 58 9.36 -3.09 -5.36
C HIS A 58 7.98 -3.55 -5.82
N THR A 59 7.81 -4.86 -6.03
CA THR A 59 6.56 -5.46 -6.49
C THR A 59 5.42 -5.18 -5.50
N GLU A 60 5.65 -5.37 -4.20
CA GLU A 60 4.60 -5.15 -3.19
C GLU A 60 4.26 -3.67 -3.01
N LEU A 61 5.24 -2.76 -3.06
CA LEU A 61 4.98 -1.32 -3.06
C LEU A 61 4.20 -0.88 -4.30
N PHE A 62 4.53 -1.45 -5.47
CA PHE A 62 3.83 -1.16 -6.71
C PHE A 62 2.37 -1.64 -6.66
N LYS A 63 2.12 -2.88 -6.20
CA LYS A 63 0.76 -3.39 -5.99
C LYS A 63 -0.05 -2.53 -5.01
N ARG A 64 0.59 -2.05 -3.94
CA ARG A 64 -0.04 -1.13 -2.97
C ARG A 64 -0.39 0.21 -3.63
N LYS A 65 0.52 0.79 -4.43
CA LYS A 65 0.26 1.99 -5.22
C LYS A 65 -0.95 1.81 -6.13
N GLU A 66 -0.98 0.77 -6.95
CA GLU A 66 -2.11 0.52 -7.87
C GLU A 66 -3.44 0.36 -7.13
N SER A 67 -3.41 -0.30 -5.96
CA SER A 67 -4.58 -0.42 -5.11
C SER A 67 -5.07 0.94 -4.62
N TYR A 68 -4.15 1.80 -4.17
CA TYR A 68 -4.46 3.16 -3.71
C TYR A 68 -4.93 4.07 -4.85
N ASP A 69 -4.38 3.94 -6.06
CA ASP A 69 -4.84 4.68 -7.23
C ASP A 69 -6.30 4.33 -7.55
N LYS A 70 -6.65 3.03 -7.51
CA LYS A 70 -8.04 2.56 -7.69
C LYS A 70 -8.99 3.10 -6.63
N ILE A 71 -8.56 3.17 -5.37
CA ILE A 71 -9.37 3.74 -4.28
C ILE A 71 -9.52 5.25 -4.49
N THR A 72 -8.43 5.96 -4.75
CA THR A 72 -8.41 7.41 -4.96
C THR A 72 -9.33 7.81 -6.10
N LEU A 73 -9.37 7.04 -7.18
CA LEU A 73 -10.26 7.30 -8.31
C LEU A 73 -11.75 7.31 -7.88
N LYS A 74 -12.17 6.37 -7.02
CA LYS A 74 -13.57 6.27 -6.53
C LYS A 74 -13.98 7.47 -5.69
N TYR A 75 -13.05 8.01 -4.90
CA TYR A 75 -13.29 9.16 -4.00
C TYR A 75 -12.85 10.49 -4.61
N SER A 76 -12.41 10.49 -5.88
CA SER A 76 -11.77 11.65 -6.53
C SER A 76 -12.63 12.92 -6.53
N PHE A 77 -13.96 12.77 -6.55
CA PHE A 77 -14.90 13.89 -6.54
C PHE A 77 -14.82 14.73 -5.26
N PHE A 78 -14.43 14.16 -4.11
CA PHE A 78 -14.24 14.90 -2.86
C PHE A 78 -13.14 15.96 -2.97
N PHE A 79 -12.14 15.76 -3.82
CA PHE A 79 -11.07 16.74 -4.04
C PHE A 79 -11.49 17.91 -4.94
N ASN A 80 -12.56 17.73 -5.70
CA ASN A 80 -12.98 18.70 -6.73
C ASN A 80 -14.38 19.27 -6.48
N LEU A 81 -14.91 19.19 -5.25
CA LEU A 81 -16.27 19.62 -4.90
C LEU A 81 -16.57 21.07 -5.30
N THR A 82 -15.60 21.98 -5.25
CA THR A 82 -15.79 23.38 -5.66
C THR A 82 -15.85 23.56 -7.18
N THR A 83 -15.29 22.63 -7.95
CA THR A 83 -15.05 22.76 -9.40
C THR A 83 -16.10 22.01 -10.22
N ILE A 84 -16.48 20.81 -9.79
CA ILE A 84 -17.42 19.96 -10.53
C ILE A 84 -18.88 20.41 -10.35
N SER A 85 -19.75 19.99 -11.27
CA SER A 85 -21.18 20.28 -11.22
C SER A 85 -21.92 19.41 -10.19
N GLU A 86 -23.10 19.85 -9.75
CA GLU A 86 -23.95 19.07 -8.83
C GLU A 86 -24.36 17.71 -9.43
N SER A 87 -24.65 17.67 -10.74
CA SER A 87 -25.00 16.43 -11.45
C SER A 87 -23.83 15.43 -11.46
N GLU A 88 -22.60 15.92 -11.58
CA GLU A 88 -21.40 15.07 -11.51
C GLU A 88 -21.16 14.55 -10.09
N VAL A 89 -21.33 15.39 -9.06
CA VAL A 89 -21.27 14.93 -7.65
C VAL A 89 -22.28 13.82 -7.42
N PHE A 90 -23.52 14.01 -7.87
CA PHE A 90 -24.57 13.01 -7.70
C PHE A 90 -24.22 11.68 -8.36
N LYS A 91 -23.74 11.70 -9.62
CA LYS A 91 -23.32 10.49 -10.35
C LYS A 91 -22.15 9.78 -9.66
N CYS A 92 -21.15 10.53 -9.20
CA CYS A 92 -20.00 9.98 -8.48
C CYS A 92 -20.43 9.36 -7.14
N ALA A 93 -21.30 10.04 -6.39
CA ALA A 93 -21.85 9.54 -5.14
C ALA A 93 -22.69 8.27 -5.35
N GLU A 94 -23.50 8.22 -6.42
CA GLU A 94 -24.29 7.04 -6.78
C GLU A 94 -23.38 5.85 -7.09
N ASN A 95 -22.30 6.06 -7.85
CA ASN A 95 -21.32 5.01 -8.12
C ASN A 95 -20.65 4.50 -6.85
N LEU A 96 -20.33 5.39 -5.90
CA LEU A 96 -19.73 5.01 -4.63
C LEU A 96 -20.71 4.20 -3.75
N CYS A 97 -21.98 4.64 -3.68
CA CYS A 97 -23.05 3.94 -2.98
C CYS A 97 -23.29 2.53 -3.57
N LYS A 98 -23.23 2.37 -4.90
CA LYS A 98 -23.30 1.04 -5.54
C LYS A 98 -22.18 0.10 -5.15
N ILE A 99 -20.99 0.63 -4.84
CA ILE A 99 -19.83 -0.16 -4.41
C ILE A 99 -19.95 -0.54 -2.93
N TYR A 100 -20.43 0.37 -2.08
CA TYR A 100 -20.50 0.20 -0.63
C TYR A 100 -21.96 0.25 -0.13
N LYS A 101 -22.79 -0.66 -0.63
CA LYS A 101 -24.24 -0.69 -0.37
C LYS A 101 -24.61 -0.93 1.09
N ASP A 102 -23.73 -1.61 1.83
CA ASP A 102 -23.93 -1.96 3.23
C ASP A 102 -23.54 -0.80 4.17
N ASP A 103 -22.72 0.14 3.70
CA ASP A 103 -22.21 1.28 4.47
C ASP A 103 -22.89 2.62 4.10
N LEU A 104 -23.34 2.77 2.85
CA LEU A 104 -23.87 4.01 2.30
C LEU A 104 -25.33 3.84 1.83
N ASP A 105 -26.23 4.63 2.40
CA ASP A 105 -27.63 4.65 2.03
C ASP A 105 -27.90 5.47 0.75
N LYS A 106 -29.10 5.30 0.17
CA LYS A 106 -29.58 6.06 -1.00
C LYS A 106 -29.58 7.58 -0.78
N SER A 107 -29.74 8.01 0.47
CA SER A 107 -29.68 9.43 0.85
C SER A 107 -28.29 10.06 0.69
N PHE A 108 -27.22 9.26 0.62
CA PHE A 108 -25.83 9.72 0.44
C PHE A 108 -25.65 10.63 -0.78
N CYS A 109 -26.33 10.35 -1.89
CA CYS A 109 -26.21 11.15 -3.11
C CYS A 109 -26.68 12.60 -2.90
N ASN A 110 -27.83 12.77 -2.24
CA ASN A 110 -28.37 14.09 -1.92
C ASN A 110 -27.51 14.79 -0.87
N GLU A 111 -27.05 14.03 0.12
CA GLU A 111 -26.16 14.53 1.17
C GLU A 111 -24.86 15.12 0.59
N CYS A 112 -24.26 14.44 -0.39
CA CYS A 112 -23.07 14.92 -1.10
C CYS A 112 -23.33 16.22 -1.87
N VAL A 113 -24.50 16.38 -2.50
CA VAL A 113 -24.87 17.62 -3.20
C VAL A 113 -25.05 18.77 -2.20
N HIS A 114 -25.76 18.56 -1.09
CA HIS A 114 -25.91 19.57 -0.05
C HIS A 114 -24.56 19.95 0.57
N PHE A 115 -23.73 18.96 0.84
CA PHE A 115 -22.37 19.18 1.35
C PHE A 115 -21.53 19.97 0.35
N GLN A 116 -21.65 19.71 -0.95
CA GLN A 116 -20.98 20.51 -1.99
C GLN A 116 -21.39 21.99 -1.91
N SER A 117 -22.69 22.28 -1.83
CA SER A 117 -23.18 23.66 -1.68
C SER A 117 -22.65 24.32 -0.41
N HIS A 118 -22.59 23.58 0.70
CA HIS A 118 -22.00 24.05 1.94
C HIS A 118 -20.50 24.37 1.78
N ILE A 119 -19.71 23.51 1.14
CA ILE A 119 -18.29 23.77 0.86
C ILE A 119 -18.12 25.00 -0.04
N LYS A 120 -18.93 25.16 -1.08
CA LYS A 120 -18.92 26.34 -1.96
C LYS A 120 -19.23 27.64 -1.19
N SER A 121 -20.10 27.58 -0.18
CA SER A 121 -20.43 28.74 0.65
C SER A 121 -19.26 29.25 1.52
N LEU A 122 -18.28 28.39 1.82
CA LEU A 122 -17.12 28.74 2.64
C LEU A 122 -16.05 29.57 1.90
N LYS A 123 -16.15 29.69 0.57
CA LYS A 123 -15.22 30.45 -0.29
C LYS A 123 -13.75 30.16 0.04
N ASP A 124 -12.99 31.15 0.50
CA ASP A 124 -11.55 31.04 0.79
C ASP A 124 -11.22 30.08 1.96
N LYS A 125 -12.22 29.71 2.77
CA LYS A 125 -12.08 28.73 3.86
C LYS A 125 -12.43 27.31 3.42
N ALA A 126 -12.64 27.09 2.13
CA ALA A 126 -12.95 25.75 1.63
C ALA A 126 -11.77 24.79 1.87
N PRO A 127 -12.03 23.61 2.46
CA PRO A 127 -11.01 22.58 2.66
C PRO A 127 -10.44 22.10 1.32
N LYS A 128 -9.12 21.97 1.25
CA LYS A 128 -8.39 21.64 0.01
C LYS A 128 -8.10 20.15 -0.14
N ASN A 129 -8.13 19.41 0.97
CA ASN A 129 -7.83 17.99 0.99
C ASN A 129 -8.87 17.22 1.82
N ILE A 130 -8.90 15.89 1.67
CA ILE A 130 -9.86 15.02 2.37
C ILE A 130 -9.69 15.07 3.90
N ARG A 131 -8.46 15.26 4.42
CA ARG A 131 -8.24 15.39 5.86
C ARG A 131 -8.87 16.67 6.40
N ASP A 132 -8.77 17.77 5.67
CA ASP A 132 -9.42 19.04 6.04
C ASP A 132 -10.95 18.89 5.99
N LEU A 133 -11.49 18.18 5.00
CA LEU A 133 -12.92 17.86 4.93
C LEU A 133 -13.39 17.08 6.17
N SER A 134 -12.67 16.03 6.56
CA SER A 134 -12.99 15.26 7.77
C SER A 134 -12.85 16.10 9.06
N THR A 135 -11.85 16.98 9.12
CA THR A 135 -11.63 17.89 10.25
C THR A 135 -12.73 18.94 10.34
N LEU A 136 -13.22 19.45 9.20
CA LEU A 136 -14.34 20.38 9.11
C LEU A 136 -15.60 19.73 9.70
N ILE A 137 -15.93 18.51 9.27
CA ILE A 137 -17.12 17.79 9.75
C ILE A 137 -17.06 17.61 11.28
N ARG A 138 -15.90 17.26 11.83
CA ARG A 138 -15.73 17.07 13.27
C ARG A 138 -15.75 18.37 14.06
N SER A 139 -15.02 19.39 13.61
CA SER A 139 -14.89 20.66 14.33
C SER A 139 -16.17 21.49 14.33
N LYS A 140 -17.04 21.30 13.34
CA LYS A 140 -18.32 22.01 13.21
C LYS A 140 -19.52 21.15 13.62
N ASP A 141 -19.27 19.97 14.18
CA ASP A 141 -20.28 18.99 14.59
C ASP A 141 -21.31 18.67 13.49
N LEU A 142 -20.82 18.55 12.25
CA LEU A 142 -21.67 18.30 11.07
C LEU A 142 -21.94 16.81 10.86
N GLN A 143 -21.50 15.94 11.77
CA GLN A 143 -21.67 14.48 11.66
C GLN A 143 -23.14 14.08 11.69
N THR A 144 -23.97 14.85 12.37
CA THR A 144 -25.43 14.65 12.44
C THR A 144 -26.14 15.11 11.17
N ILE A 145 -25.57 16.09 10.46
CA ILE A 145 -26.12 16.67 9.23
C ILE A 145 -25.66 15.89 8.01
N TYR A 146 -24.39 15.47 8.00
CA TYR A 146 -23.76 14.73 6.91
C TYR A 146 -23.13 13.40 7.41
N PRO A 147 -23.95 12.45 7.91
CA PRO A 147 -23.45 11.19 8.46
C PRO A 147 -22.80 10.29 7.41
N TYR A 148 -23.36 10.18 6.20
CA TYR A 148 -22.82 9.29 5.18
C TYR A 148 -21.57 9.87 4.50
N VAL A 149 -21.45 11.20 4.40
CA VAL A 149 -20.22 11.87 4.00
C VAL A 149 -19.12 11.62 5.04
N ASP A 150 -19.42 11.72 6.34
CA ASP A 150 -18.44 11.37 7.38
C ASP A 150 -17.98 9.91 7.26
N ILE A 151 -18.91 8.97 7.10
CA ILE A 151 -18.60 7.55 6.87
C ILE A 151 -17.69 7.39 5.66
N ALA A 152 -18.06 7.97 4.51
CA ALA A 152 -17.28 7.86 3.28
C ALA A 152 -15.86 8.43 3.43
N LEU A 153 -15.70 9.59 4.08
CA LEU A 153 -14.39 10.18 4.32
C LEU A 153 -13.54 9.31 5.26
N ARG A 154 -14.14 8.72 6.30
CA ARG A 154 -13.46 7.77 7.19
C ARG A 154 -13.03 6.50 6.48
N MET A 155 -13.90 5.92 5.64
CA MET A 155 -13.55 4.75 4.83
C MET A 155 -12.30 5.03 4.00
N PHE A 156 -12.25 6.16 3.30
CA PHE A 156 -11.09 6.56 2.53
C PHE A 156 -9.82 6.71 3.40
N LEU A 157 -9.91 7.46 4.50
CA LEU A 157 -8.76 7.73 5.38
C LEU A 157 -8.24 6.47 6.09
N CYS A 158 -9.09 5.46 6.33
CA CYS A 158 -8.74 4.22 7.02
C CYS A 158 -8.34 3.08 6.07
N THR A 159 -8.51 3.22 4.76
CA THR A 159 -8.17 2.15 3.80
C THR A 159 -6.67 1.80 3.77
N PRO A 160 -5.72 2.75 3.90
CA PRO A 160 -4.29 2.42 3.99
C PRO A 160 -3.93 1.64 5.27
N ALA A 161 -4.67 1.84 6.37
CA ALA A 161 -4.38 1.22 7.66
C ALA A 161 -4.76 -0.28 7.71
N THR A 162 -5.81 -0.70 7.00
CA THR A 162 -6.29 -2.08 7.00
C THR A 162 -5.43 -3.04 6.17
N LYS A 163 -4.74 -2.55 5.13
CA LYS A 163 -3.88 -3.38 4.27
C LYS A 163 -2.56 -3.81 4.91
N CYS A 164 -2.12 -3.15 5.98
CA CYS A 164 -0.88 -3.50 6.68
C CYS A 164 -1.02 -4.71 7.62
N SER A 165 -2.26 -5.05 8.02
CA SER A 165 -2.53 -6.11 9.01
C SER A 165 -2.67 -7.51 8.41
N LEU A 166 -2.44 -7.65 7.10
CA LEU A 166 -2.62 -8.89 6.33
C LEU A 166 -1.29 -9.51 5.87
N GLU A 167 -0.18 -9.16 6.53
CA GLU A 167 1.01 -9.99 6.49
C GLU A 167 0.87 -11.06 7.58
N PRO A 168 1.07 -12.36 7.27
CA PRO A 168 1.09 -13.40 8.28
C PRO A 168 2.05 -12.96 9.38
N HIS A 169 1.53 -12.86 10.60
CA HIS A 169 2.34 -12.61 11.78
C HIS A 169 3.58 -13.50 11.70
N TRP A 170 4.76 -12.90 11.72
CA TRP A 170 6.00 -13.62 11.92
C TRP A 170 6.02 -13.98 13.41
N SER A 171 5.33 -15.05 13.80
CA SER A 171 5.49 -15.57 15.15
C SER A 171 5.39 -17.09 15.09
N SER A 172 6.58 -17.68 15.10
CA SER A 172 6.86 -18.95 15.77
C SER A 172 6.24 -20.22 15.18
N ASP A 173 6.76 -20.69 14.04
CA ASP A 173 6.85 -22.13 13.76
C ASP A 173 8.22 -22.62 14.27
N ASP A 174 8.29 -22.93 15.55
CA ASP A 174 8.11 -24.25 16.17
C ASP A 174 9.33 -25.16 15.98
N ASN A 175 10.07 -25.21 17.08
CA ASN A 175 11.16 -26.09 17.39
C ASN A 175 10.61 -27.53 17.54
N ARG A 176 10.58 -28.31 16.45
CA ARG A 176 10.41 -29.77 16.54
C ARG A 176 11.30 -30.51 15.55
N LYS A 177 12.46 -30.93 16.03
CA LYS A 177 13.09 -32.19 15.61
C LYS A 177 13.34 -33.03 16.86
N SER A 178 12.50 -34.05 17.02
CA SER A 178 12.84 -35.27 17.76
C SER A 178 13.79 -36.13 16.92
#